data_AF-A0A357K3R9-F1
#
_entry.id   AF-A0A357K3R9-F1
#
_cell.length_a   1.000
_cell.length_b   1.000
_cell.length_c   1.000
_cell.angle_alpha   90.00
_cell.angle_beta   90.00
_cell.angle_gamma   90.00
#
_symmetry.space_group_name_H-M   'P 1'
#
loop_
_entity.id
_entity.type
_entity.pdbx_description
1 polymer ?
#
loop_
_entity_poly.entity_id
_entity_poly.type
_entity_poly.pdbx_seq_one_letter_code
_entity_poly.pdbx_strand_id
1 'polypeptide(L)'
;ARLIEDPDYLNEEEVTREAQREEYEAMLGRYYTRDYQNVLLDIDEVLERDSINFYACKYTLLRAQCVGGLTSYTGDRTPYFEALQGVLGTCPDTEEAAFARDLMRALGVELGREETKPEEGEEEEEEESPFKVQPSKEHYFAIFVPVGRGNGEEIKAQTADFNSAFYASKRLKVTSNLIDRANQVVLTKSFRNSEEAMGYYEVFTSNREDLIDINSSGYDLVVISNENYVTLFKNKDIQGYMKFFSEQYLSAK
;
A
#
# COMPACT_ATOMS: atom_id res chain seq x y z
N ALA A 1 -26.79 -21.07 -42.41
CA ALA A 1 -26.27 -22.35 -41.91
C ALA A 1 -24.75 -22.28 -42.03
N ARG A 2 -24.06 -21.87 -40.95
CA ARG A 2 -23.53 -22.69 -39.84
C ARG A 2 -22.27 -23.46 -40.27
N LEU A 3 -21.12 -23.01 -39.75
CA LEU A 3 -19.83 -23.67 -39.53
C LEU A 3 -18.87 -22.49 -39.21
N ILE A 4 -18.37 -22.25 -38.00
CA ILE A 4 -18.16 -23.09 -36.81
C ILE A 4 -18.26 -22.18 -35.58
N GLU A 5 -19.14 -22.52 -34.64
CA GLU A 5 -19.09 -22.04 -33.25
C GLU A 5 -17.92 -22.78 -32.61
N ASP A 6 -16.75 -22.13 -32.52
CA ASP A 6 -15.61 -22.65 -31.78
C ASP A 6 -15.66 -22.05 -30.36
N PRO A 7 -15.99 -22.84 -29.32
CA PRO A 7 -16.09 -22.35 -27.94
C PRO A 7 -14.74 -21.91 -27.34
N ASP A 8 -13.62 -22.17 -28.03
CA ASP A 8 -12.27 -21.76 -27.66
C ASP A 8 -11.74 -20.55 -28.46
N TYR A 9 -12.58 -19.86 -29.24
CA TYR A 9 -12.20 -18.58 -29.85
C TYR A 9 -12.19 -17.49 -28.77
N LEU A 10 -11.18 -17.52 -27.89
CA LEU A 10 -10.83 -16.36 -27.08
C LEU A 10 -10.65 -15.19 -28.03
N ASN A 11 -11.40 -14.12 -27.79
CA ASN A 11 -11.34 -12.91 -28.60
C ASN A 11 -9.86 -12.46 -28.64
N GLU A 12 -9.26 -12.29 -29.83
CA GLU A 12 -7.84 -11.94 -29.98
C GLU A 12 -7.46 -10.68 -29.16
N GLU A 13 -8.43 -9.78 -28.95
CA GLU A 13 -8.30 -8.62 -28.06
C GLU A 13 -8.19 -9.03 -26.58
N GLU A 14 -9.01 -9.97 -26.12
CA GLU A 14 -8.96 -10.49 -24.75
C GLU A 14 -7.64 -11.21 -24.49
N VAL A 15 -7.16 -12.01 -25.44
CA VAL A 15 -5.83 -12.66 -25.34
C VAL A 15 -4.72 -11.62 -25.24
N THR A 16 -4.79 -10.56 -26.05
CA THR A 16 -3.81 -9.45 -26.01
C THR A 16 -3.87 -8.70 -24.68
N ARG A 17 -5.07 -8.41 -24.19
CA ARG A 17 -5.30 -7.73 -22.91
C ARG A 17 -4.80 -8.57 -21.73
N GLU A 18 -5.04 -9.88 -21.75
CA GLU A 18 -4.54 -10.82 -20.73
C GLU A 18 -3.01 -10.82 -20.71
N ALA A 19 -2.36 -10.92 -21.88
CA ALA A 19 -0.90 -10.91 -21.98
C ALA A 19 -0.28 -9.58 -21.49
N GLN A 20 -0.86 -8.44 -21.88
CA GLN A 20 -0.42 -7.13 -21.39
C GLN A 20 -0.64 -6.97 -19.88
N ARG A 21 -1.69 -7.58 -19.32
CA ARG A 21 -1.93 -7.61 -17.88
C ARG A 21 -0.83 -8.37 -17.15
N GLU A 22 -0.49 -9.57 -17.60
CA GLU A 22 0.52 -10.41 -16.97
C GLU A 22 1.89 -9.73 -16.95
N GLU A 23 2.26 -9.07 -18.05
CA GLU A 23 3.51 -8.30 -18.14
C GLU A 23 3.50 -7.07 -17.22
N TYR A 24 2.36 -6.37 -17.12
CA TYR A 24 2.18 -5.27 -16.17
C TYR A 24 2.31 -5.75 -14.72
N GLU A 25 1.65 -6.85 -14.36
CA GLU A 25 1.70 -7.43 -13.02
C GLU A 25 3.10 -7.90 -12.64
N ALA A 26 3.87 -8.43 -13.59
CA ALA A 26 5.27 -8.80 -13.38
C ALA A 26 6.15 -7.58 -13.04
N MET A 27 5.97 -6.46 -13.77
CA MET A 27 6.67 -5.21 -13.48
C MET A 27 6.22 -4.60 -12.15
N LEU A 28 4.94 -4.67 -11.83
CA LEU A 28 4.41 -4.22 -10.55
C LEU A 28 5.00 -5.04 -9.39
N GLY A 29 5.17 -6.35 -9.56
CA GLY A 29 5.87 -7.21 -8.61
C GLY A 29 7.31 -6.75 -8.34
N ARG A 30 8.05 -6.42 -9.41
CA ARG A 30 9.42 -5.90 -9.31
C ARG A 30 9.51 -4.53 -8.66
N TYR A 31 8.55 -3.66 -8.93
CA TYR A 31 8.41 -2.39 -8.21
C TYR A 31 8.34 -2.59 -6.70
N TYR A 32 7.53 -3.55 -6.21
CA TYR A 32 7.46 -3.85 -4.77
C TYR A 32 8.77 -4.39 -4.19
N THR A 33 9.60 -5.06 -5.00
CA THR A 33 10.97 -5.45 -4.62
C THR A 33 12.00 -4.32 -4.74
N ARG A 34 11.54 -3.09 -4.99
CA ARG A 34 12.33 -1.86 -5.13
C ARG A 34 13.28 -1.83 -6.33
N ASP A 35 12.98 -2.62 -7.35
CA ASP A 35 13.75 -2.66 -8.59
C ASP A 35 13.40 -1.47 -9.51
N TYR A 36 13.30 -0.26 -8.94
CA TYR A 36 12.73 0.91 -9.60
C TYR A 36 13.50 1.32 -10.86
N GLN A 37 14.83 1.21 -10.84
CA GLN A 37 15.68 1.63 -11.96
C GLN A 37 15.46 0.73 -13.18
N ASN A 38 15.45 -0.59 -13.00
CA ASN A 38 15.24 -1.51 -14.11
C ASN A 38 13.77 -1.50 -14.55
N VAL A 39 12.81 -1.44 -13.62
CA VAL A 39 11.39 -1.31 -13.96
C VAL A 39 11.14 -0.06 -14.82
N LEU A 40 11.75 1.07 -14.49
CA LEU A 40 11.58 2.29 -15.28
C LEU A 40 12.10 2.15 -16.72
N LEU A 41 13.24 1.45 -16.92
CA LEU A 41 13.77 1.16 -18.26
C LEU A 41 12.84 0.22 -19.05
N ASP A 42 12.33 -0.83 -18.40
CA ASP A 42 11.50 -1.84 -19.06
C ASP A 42 10.10 -1.30 -19.40
N ILE A 43 9.57 -0.37 -18.60
CA ILE A 43 8.31 0.32 -18.92
C ILE A 43 8.45 1.13 -20.22
N ASP A 44 9.55 1.85 -20.38
CA ASP A 44 9.79 2.64 -21.59
C ASP A 44 9.86 1.71 -22.82
N GLU A 45 10.50 0.55 -22.72
CA GLU A 45 10.54 -0.47 -23.80
C GLU A 45 9.14 -1.02 -24.14
N VAL A 46 8.31 -1.34 -23.14
CA VAL A 46 6.96 -1.88 -23.38
C VAL A 46 6.05 -0.84 -24.03
N LEU A 47 6.10 0.42 -23.58
CA LEU A 47 5.27 1.47 -24.17
C LEU A 47 5.71 1.85 -25.60
N GLU A 48 6.99 1.70 -25.92
CA GLU A 48 7.49 1.87 -27.30
C GLU A 48 7.09 0.70 -28.20
N ARG A 49 7.16 -0.53 -27.69
CA ARG A 49 6.81 -1.76 -28.41
C ARG A 49 5.30 -1.84 -28.68
N ASP A 50 4.49 -1.55 -27.67
CA ASP A 50 3.04 -1.74 -27.69
C ASP A 50 2.32 -0.39 -27.78
N SER A 51 2.34 0.21 -28.97
CA SER A 51 1.66 1.50 -29.22
C SER A 51 0.15 1.50 -28.90
N ILE A 52 -0.48 0.33 -28.83
CA ILE A 52 -1.83 0.13 -28.29
C ILE A 52 -1.72 -0.83 -27.11
N ASN A 53 -1.63 -0.26 -25.90
CA ASN A 53 -1.54 -1.02 -24.66
C ASN A 53 -2.68 -0.64 -23.71
N PHE A 54 -3.51 -1.64 -23.33
CA PHE A 54 -4.65 -1.45 -22.44
C PHE A 54 -4.25 -0.97 -21.03
N TYR A 55 -2.98 -1.16 -20.67
CA TYR A 55 -2.39 -0.82 -19.38
C TYR A 55 -1.47 0.41 -19.47
N ALA A 56 -1.46 1.15 -20.59
CA ALA A 56 -0.57 2.30 -20.79
C ALA A 56 -0.65 3.36 -19.67
N CYS A 57 -1.86 3.67 -19.19
CA CYS A 57 -2.04 4.60 -18.08
C CYS A 57 -1.54 4.04 -16.73
N LYS A 58 -1.73 2.74 -16.52
CA LYS A 58 -1.18 2.03 -15.35
C LYS A 58 0.34 2.02 -15.35
N TYR A 59 0.97 1.86 -16.52
CA TYR A 59 2.42 2.00 -16.69
C TYR A 59 2.90 3.44 -16.45
N THR A 60 2.19 4.43 -16.98
CA THR A 60 2.51 5.85 -16.74
C THR A 60 2.51 6.18 -15.25
N LEU A 61 1.51 5.68 -14.50
CA LEU A 61 1.48 5.84 -13.05
C LEU A 61 2.61 5.06 -12.35
N LEU A 62 2.84 3.79 -12.73
CA LEU A 62 3.92 2.97 -12.15
C LEU A 62 5.30 3.60 -12.36
N ARG A 63 5.53 4.24 -13.51
CA ARG A 63 6.73 5.03 -13.80
C ARG A 63 6.87 6.19 -12.82
N ALA A 64 5.81 6.96 -12.58
CA ALA A 64 5.83 8.03 -11.59
C ALA A 64 6.15 7.51 -10.18
N GLN A 65 5.58 6.36 -9.79
CA GLN A 65 5.89 5.70 -8.53
C GLN A 65 7.36 5.27 -8.42
N CYS A 66 7.96 4.75 -9.52
CA CYS A 66 9.39 4.42 -9.57
C CYS A 66 10.27 5.65 -9.38
N VAL A 67 9.92 6.78 -10.01
CA VAL A 67 10.61 8.06 -9.82
C VAL A 67 10.54 8.50 -8.35
N GLY A 68 9.36 8.45 -7.73
CA GLY A 68 9.21 8.76 -6.30
C GLY A 68 10.05 7.85 -5.39
N GLY A 69 10.10 6.55 -5.69
CA GLY A 69 10.97 5.59 -5.00
C GLY A 69 12.45 5.96 -5.10
N LEU A 70 12.93 6.29 -6.31
CA LEU A 70 14.31 6.67 -6.60
C LEU A 70 14.72 8.04 -6.06
N THR A 71 13.78 8.97 -5.86
CA THR A 71 14.11 10.30 -5.33
C THR A 71 13.77 10.47 -3.85
N SER A 72 13.13 9.48 -3.24
CA SER A 72 12.73 9.52 -1.82
C SER A 72 13.88 9.85 -0.85
N TYR A 73 15.11 9.42 -1.14
CA TYR A 73 16.28 9.64 -0.27
C TYR A 73 16.96 11.01 -0.46
N THR A 74 16.65 11.73 -1.53
CA THR A 74 17.31 13.03 -1.82
C THR A 74 16.67 14.18 -1.07
N GLY A 75 15.43 13.99 -0.57
CA GLY A 75 14.60 15.06 -0.01
C GLY A 75 14.03 16.01 -1.07
N ASP A 76 14.44 15.87 -2.33
CA ASP A 76 13.91 16.61 -3.48
C ASP A 76 12.70 15.87 -4.05
N ARG A 77 11.53 16.48 -3.89
CA ARG A 77 10.25 15.94 -4.36
C ARG A 77 9.89 16.39 -5.78
N THR A 78 10.67 17.30 -6.37
CA THR A 78 10.40 17.88 -7.69
C THR A 78 10.26 16.80 -8.78
N PRO A 79 11.17 15.82 -8.90
CA PRO A 79 11.07 14.83 -9.97
C PRO A 79 9.83 13.95 -9.85
N TYR A 80 9.43 13.63 -8.62
CA TYR A 80 8.23 12.84 -8.39
C TYR A 80 6.96 13.64 -8.73
N PHE A 81 6.94 14.91 -8.34
CA PHE A 81 5.85 15.82 -8.66
C PHE A 81 5.67 16.00 -10.17
N GLU A 82 6.75 16.25 -10.91
CA GLU A 82 6.73 16.35 -12.37
C GLU A 82 6.23 15.06 -13.02
N ALA A 83 6.63 13.90 -12.49
CA ALA A 83 6.15 12.62 -12.98
C ALA A 83 4.64 12.43 -12.74
N LEU A 84 4.11 12.83 -11.58
CA LEU A 84 2.67 12.80 -11.28
C LEU A 84 1.88 13.79 -12.16
N GLN A 85 2.41 14.99 -12.41
CA GLN A 85 1.83 15.91 -13.39
C GLN A 85 1.78 15.30 -14.80
N GLY A 86 2.81 14.56 -15.19
CA GLY A 86 2.84 13.80 -16.45
C GLY A 86 1.69 12.80 -16.56
N VAL A 87 1.29 12.14 -15.46
CA VAL A 87 0.12 11.25 -15.43
C VAL A 87 -1.15 12.03 -15.75
N LEU A 88 -1.34 13.21 -15.15
CA LEU A 88 -2.53 14.04 -15.38
C LEU A 88 -2.66 14.51 -16.82
N GLY A 89 -1.53 14.84 -17.47
CA GLY A 89 -1.51 15.25 -18.87
C GLY A 89 -1.70 14.10 -19.86
N THR A 90 -1.17 12.92 -19.55
CA THR A 90 -1.14 11.78 -20.48
C THR A 90 -2.38 10.90 -20.36
N CYS A 91 -2.96 10.80 -19.16
CA CYS A 91 -4.06 9.90 -18.83
C CYS A 91 -5.23 10.63 -18.17
N PRO A 92 -5.77 11.71 -18.78
CA PRO A 92 -6.90 12.43 -18.20
C PRO A 92 -8.12 11.50 -18.04
N ASP A 93 -8.95 11.77 -17.04
CA ASP A 93 -10.21 11.05 -16.77
C ASP A 93 -10.07 9.55 -16.47
N THR A 94 -8.89 9.14 -15.98
CA THR A 94 -8.61 7.77 -15.53
C THR A 94 -8.52 7.66 -14.01
N GLU A 95 -8.66 6.44 -13.48
CA GLU A 95 -8.39 6.15 -12.07
C GLU A 95 -6.94 6.49 -11.70
N GLU A 96 -6.00 6.33 -12.63
CA GLU A 96 -4.59 6.67 -12.42
C GLU A 96 -4.37 8.18 -12.26
N ALA A 97 -5.08 9.01 -13.03
CA ALA A 97 -5.05 10.46 -12.86
C ALA A 97 -5.81 10.93 -11.61
N ALA A 98 -6.88 10.24 -11.20
CA ALA A 98 -7.50 10.49 -9.89
C ALA A 98 -6.50 10.22 -8.76
N PHE A 99 -5.88 9.04 -8.77
CA PHE A 99 -4.85 8.67 -7.80
C PHE A 99 -3.67 9.65 -7.77
N ALA A 100 -3.17 10.07 -8.94
CA ALA A 100 -2.09 11.05 -9.02
C ALA A 100 -2.50 12.41 -8.42
N ARG A 101 -3.72 12.90 -8.66
CA ARG A 101 -4.25 14.14 -8.05
C ARG A 101 -4.29 14.04 -6.53
N ASP A 102 -4.83 12.94 -6.01
CA ASP A 102 -4.95 12.74 -4.56
C ASP A 102 -3.59 12.64 -3.89
N LEU A 103 -2.64 11.96 -4.54
CA LEU A 103 -1.28 11.85 -4.02
C LEU A 103 -0.55 13.20 -4.04
N MET A 104 -0.72 14.01 -5.08
CA MET A 104 -0.17 15.37 -5.14
C MET A 104 -0.77 16.26 -4.04
N ARG A 105 -2.07 16.14 -3.75
CA ARG A 105 -2.74 16.83 -2.65
C ARG A 105 -2.18 16.39 -1.29
N ALA A 106 -2.03 15.08 -1.07
CA ALA A 106 -1.47 14.52 0.15
C ALA A 106 -0.01 14.95 0.40
N LEU A 107 0.76 15.22 -0.66
CA LEU A 107 2.12 15.75 -0.57
C LEU A 107 2.17 17.25 -0.21
N GLY A 108 1.02 17.87 0.11
CA GLY A 108 0.92 19.25 0.59
C GLY A 108 0.92 20.28 -0.54
N VAL A 109 0.54 19.90 -1.75
CA VAL A 109 0.49 20.81 -2.89
C VAL A 109 -0.93 21.32 -3.11
N GLU A 110 -1.12 22.64 -2.96
CA GLU A 110 -2.21 23.34 -3.62
C GLU A 110 -1.90 23.32 -5.13
N LEU A 111 -2.51 22.38 -5.84
CA LEU A 111 -2.50 22.37 -7.30
C LEU A 111 -3.08 23.71 -7.77
N GLY A 112 -2.22 24.57 -8.32
CA GLY A 112 -2.60 25.86 -8.85
C GLY A 112 -3.82 25.70 -9.75
N ARG A 113 -4.88 26.43 -9.43
CA ARG A 113 -6.17 26.42 -10.10
C ARG A 113 -6.03 26.36 -11.62
N GLU A 114 -6.57 25.31 -12.22
CA GLU A 114 -7.21 25.44 -13.52
C GLU A 114 -8.71 25.20 -13.35
N GLU A 115 -9.46 26.21 -13.77
CA GLU A 115 -10.90 26.28 -13.76
C GLU A 115 -11.48 25.18 -14.66
N THR A 116 -11.85 24.05 -14.07
CA THR A 116 -12.88 23.20 -14.63
C THR A 116 -13.99 23.06 -13.59
N LYS A 117 -15.21 23.27 -14.09
CA LYS A 117 -16.42 23.46 -13.30
C LYS A 117 -16.61 22.36 -12.26
N PRO A 118 -17.13 22.71 -11.07
CA PRO A 118 -17.51 21.71 -10.08
C PRO A 118 -18.65 20.88 -10.66
N GLU A 119 -18.43 19.58 -10.85
CA GLU A 119 -19.53 18.65 -10.65
C GLU A 119 -19.65 18.47 -9.14
N GLU A 120 -20.77 18.95 -8.63
CA GLU A 120 -21.19 18.84 -7.24
C GLU A 120 -21.40 17.36 -6.86
N GLY A 121 -20.90 17.00 -5.69
CA GLY A 121 -21.20 15.76 -4.98
C GLY A 121 -20.20 14.64 -5.32
N GLU A 122 -19.26 14.29 -4.46
CA GLU A 122 -19.43 14.13 -3.03
C GLU A 122 -18.54 15.12 -2.29
N GLU A 123 -19.17 15.98 -1.48
CA GLU A 123 -18.57 16.31 -0.20
C GLU A 123 -18.18 14.94 0.38
N GLU A 124 -16.89 14.66 0.56
CA GLU A 124 -16.53 13.80 1.68
C GLU A 124 -17.16 14.52 2.87
N GLU A 125 -18.40 14.16 3.22
CA GLU A 125 -18.78 14.12 4.62
C GLU A 125 -17.52 13.56 5.28
N GLU A 126 -16.94 14.29 6.23
CA GLU A 126 -16.05 13.68 7.19
C GLU A 126 -16.87 12.52 7.77
N GLU A 127 -16.81 11.34 7.14
CA GLU A 127 -17.30 10.12 7.72
C GLU A 127 -16.46 10.04 8.97
N GLU A 128 -17.09 10.37 10.11
CA GLU A 128 -16.43 10.30 11.40
C GLU A 128 -15.77 8.94 11.45
N SER A 129 -14.44 8.92 11.40
CA SER A 129 -13.68 7.68 11.36
C SER A 129 -14.22 6.79 12.46
N PRO A 130 -14.60 5.53 12.18
CA PRO A 130 -15.17 4.65 13.20
C PRO A 130 -14.13 4.33 14.29
N PHE A 131 -12.87 4.71 14.06
CA PHE A 131 -11.73 4.57 14.94
C PHE A 131 -11.53 5.80 15.81
N LYS A 132 -11.12 5.56 17.07
CA LYS A 132 -10.94 6.63 18.06
C LYS A 132 -9.54 6.61 18.63
N VAL A 133 -8.98 7.78 18.93
CA VAL A 133 -7.67 7.89 19.59
C VAL A 133 -7.85 7.57 21.06
N GLN A 134 -7.12 6.56 21.55
CA GLN A 134 -7.31 6.04 22.91
C GLN A 134 -5.99 5.78 23.63
N PRO A 135 -5.17 6.82 23.89
CA PRO A 135 -3.76 6.64 24.24
C PRO A 135 -3.52 5.78 25.50
N SER A 136 -4.43 5.85 26.47
CA SER A 136 -4.33 5.14 27.75
C SER A 136 -4.86 3.70 27.73
N LYS A 137 -5.44 3.25 26.61
CA LYS A 137 -5.97 1.89 26.48
C LYS A 137 -4.89 0.90 26.11
N GLU A 138 -5.20 -0.38 26.29
CA GLU A 138 -4.32 -1.46 25.85
C GLU A 138 -4.16 -1.40 24.32
N HIS A 139 -2.91 -1.47 23.85
CA HIS A 139 -2.59 -1.47 22.43
C HIS A 139 -1.89 -2.75 22.01
N TYR A 140 -2.02 -3.05 20.73
CA TYR A 140 -1.36 -4.13 20.03
C TYR A 140 -0.55 -3.56 18.88
N PHE A 141 0.53 -4.25 18.54
CA PHE A 141 1.22 -4.03 17.28
C PHE A 141 0.71 -5.06 16.28
N ALA A 142 0.33 -4.61 15.09
CA ALA A 142 -0.27 -5.45 14.06
C ALA A 142 0.54 -5.37 12.76
N ILE A 143 0.72 -6.52 12.12
CA ILE A 143 1.27 -6.66 10.78
C ILE A 143 0.18 -7.28 9.92
N PHE A 144 -0.26 -6.60 8.86
CA PHE A 144 -1.21 -7.14 7.89
C PHE A 144 -0.47 -7.77 6.72
N VAL A 145 -0.81 -9.02 6.43
CA VAL A 145 -0.13 -9.87 5.47
C VAL A 145 -1.16 -10.38 4.46
N PRO A 146 -1.10 -9.96 3.19
CA PRO A 146 -1.98 -10.49 2.17
C PRO A 146 -1.77 -11.99 1.98
N VAL A 147 -2.86 -12.74 1.96
CA VAL A 147 -2.87 -14.18 1.72
C VAL A 147 -2.27 -14.46 0.34
N GLY A 148 -1.30 -15.36 0.28
CA GLY A 148 -0.56 -15.69 -0.95
C GLY A 148 0.70 -14.86 -1.20
N ARG A 149 0.89 -13.75 -0.47
CA ARG A 149 2.10 -12.90 -0.54
C ARG A 149 3.10 -13.16 0.59
N GLY A 150 2.64 -13.78 1.67
CA GLY A 150 3.45 -14.12 2.83
C GLY A 150 2.80 -15.18 3.72
N ASN A 151 3.56 -15.71 4.67
CA ASN A 151 3.09 -16.69 5.64
C ASN A 151 3.02 -16.07 7.04
N GLY A 152 1.82 -15.81 7.54
CA GLY A 152 1.63 -15.22 8.86
C GLY A 152 2.16 -16.06 10.02
N GLU A 153 2.33 -17.39 9.86
CA GLU A 153 2.94 -18.22 10.90
C GLU A 153 4.46 -18.05 10.95
N GLU A 154 5.10 -17.84 9.79
CA GLU A 154 6.52 -17.54 9.69
C GLU A 154 6.83 -16.15 10.27
N ILE A 155 6.03 -15.14 9.89
CA ILE A 155 6.15 -13.78 10.41
C ILE A 155 5.93 -13.75 11.94
N LYS A 156 4.98 -14.56 12.44
CA LYS A 156 4.77 -14.74 13.88
C LYS A 156 6.00 -15.35 14.55
N ALA A 157 6.65 -16.35 13.95
CA ALA A 157 7.85 -16.96 14.50
C ALA A 157 9.00 -15.95 14.57
N GLN A 158 9.28 -15.24 13.47
CA GLN A 158 10.30 -14.18 13.43
C GLN A 158 10.02 -13.07 14.45
N THR A 159 8.76 -12.64 14.56
CA THR A 159 8.34 -11.64 15.56
C THR A 159 8.53 -12.15 17.00
N ALA A 160 8.30 -13.44 17.25
CA ALA A 160 8.50 -14.06 18.56
C ALA A 160 10.00 -14.17 18.93
N ASP A 161 10.85 -14.47 17.95
CA ASP A 161 12.30 -14.53 18.12
C ASP A 161 12.86 -13.13 18.44
N PHE A 162 12.44 -12.11 17.68
CA PHE A 162 12.76 -10.71 17.98
C PHE A 162 12.31 -10.29 19.39
N ASN A 163 11.07 -10.65 19.77
CA ASN A 163 10.57 -10.38 21.12
C ASN A 163 11.40 -11.05 22.21
N SER A 164 11.91 -12.26 21.94
CA SER A 164 12.74 -12.99 22.88
C SER A 164 14.14 -12.37 23.01
N ALA A 165 14.68 -11.79 21.94
CA ALA A 165 15.98 -11.12 21.95
C ALA A 165 15.93 -9.73 22.60
N PHE A 166 14.94 -8.89 22.27
CA PHE A 166 14.90 -7.47 22.65
C PHE A 166 13.90 -7.14 23.77
N TYR A 167 12.87 -7.98 23.95
CA TYR A 167 11.74 -7.71 24.85
C TYR A 167 11.45 -8.86 25.83
N ALA A 168 12.46 -9.70 26.14
CA ALA A 168 12.31 -10.89 26.99
C ALA A 168 11.62 -10.61 28.34
N SER A 169 11.91 -9.47 28.95
CA SER A 169 11.35 -9.05 30.25
C SER A 169 9.86 -8.69 30.17
N LYS A 170 9.35 -8.35 28.98
CA LYS A 170 7.96 -7.94 28.73
C LYS A 170 7.01 -9.12 28.49
N ARG A 171 7.54 -10.32 28.18
CA ARG A 171 6.78 -11.55 27.92
C ARG A 171 5.62 -11.34 26.92
N LEU A 172 5.93 -10.63 25.83
CA LEU A 172 4.98 -10.36 24.77
C LEU A 172 4.53 -11.66 24.09
N LYS A 173 3.25 -11.73 23.73
CA LYS A 173 2.63 -12.86 23.03
C LYS A 173 2.37 -12.47 21.59
N VAL A 174 2.78 -13.33 20.66
CA VAL A 174 2.53 -13.15 19.23
C VAL A 174 1.48 -14.15 18.77
N THR A 175 0.45 -13.67 18.07
CA THR A 175 -0.62 -14.50 17.51
C THR A 175 -0.80 -14.19 16.04
N SER A 176 -1.10 -15.19 15.22
CA SER A 176 -1.45 -15.01 13.81
C SER A 176 -2.86 -15.52 13.58
N ASN A 177 -3.72 -14.71 12.96
CA ASN A 177 -5.10 -15.08 12.63
C ASN A 177 -5.52 -14.43 11.31
N LEU A 178 -6.56 -14.95 10.66
CA LEU A 178 -7.20 -14.26 9.54
C LEU A 178 -8.03 -13.09 10.06
N ILE A 179 -7.82 -11.90 9.49
CA ILE A 179 -8.67 -10.71 9.76
C ILE A 179 -9.83 -10.67 8.76
N ASP A 180 -9.60 -11.11 7.53
CA ASP A 180 -10.62 -11.31 6.49
C ASP A 180 -10.25 -12.49 5.57
N ARG A 181 -10.85 -12.59 4.38
CA ARG A 181 -10.59 -13.69 3.43
C ARG A 181 -9.27 -13.54 2.68
N ALA A 182 -8.76 -12.31 2.56
CA ALA A 182 -7.60 -11.93 1.77
C ALA A 182 -6.40 -11.53 2.63
N ASN A 183 -6.56 -11.34 3.94
CA ASN A 183 -5.53 -10.81 4.83
C ASN A 183 -5.40 -11.63 6.13
N GLN A 184 -4.16 -11.93 6.48
CA GLN A 184 -3.77 -12.38 7.81
C GLN A 184 -3.30 -11.19 8.64
N VAL A 185 -3.50 -11.26 9.95
CA VAL A 185 -2.98 -10.31 10.92
C VAL A 185 -2.12 -11.03 11.94
N VAL A 186 -0.86 -10.60 12.03
CA VAL A 186 0.06 -11.00 13.11
C VAL A 186 0.02 -9.91 14.17
N LEU A 187 -0.38 -10.28 15.39
CA LEU A 187 -0.53 -9.37 16.51
C LEU A 187 0.49 -9.68 17.60
N THR A 188 1.21 -8.66 18.04
CA THR A 188 1.99 -8.67 19.27
C THR A 188 1.18 -8.01 20.38
N LYS A 189 0.89 -8.79 21.42
CA LYS A 189 0.08 -8.39 22.59
C LYS A 189 0.87 -8.57 23.88
N SER A 190 0.65 -7.78 24.93
CA SER A 190 -0.14 -6.54 25.00
C SER A 190 0.78 -5.41 25.45
N PHE A 191 0.53 -4.21 24.96
CA PHE A 191 1.15 -2.97 25.43
C PHE A 191 0.15 -2.19 26.28
N ARG A 192 0.61 -1.52 27.33
CA ARG A 192 -0.29 -0.85 28.29
C ARG A 192 -0.96 0.40 27.72
N ASN A 193 -0.30 1.08 26.80
CA ASN A 193 -0.71 2.35 26.22
C ASN A 193 -0.12 2.51 24.81
N SER A 194 -0.54 3.57 24.10
CA SER A 194 -0.08 3.85 22.75
C SER A 194 1.43 4.13 22.71
N GLU A 195 1.98 4.79 23.73
CA GLU A 195 3.40 5.15 23.81
C GLU A 195 4.29 3.90 23.84
N GLU A 196 3.96 2.91 24.67
CA GLU A 196 4.72 1.65 24.76
C GLU A 196 4.65 0.86 23.44
N ALA A 197 3.48 0.84 22.80
CA ALA A 197 3.30 0.19 21.51
C ALA A 197 4.01 0.91 20.37
N MET A 198 4.01 2.25 20.36
CA MET A 198 4.72 3.06 19.36
C MET A 198 6.23 2.95 19.53
N GLY A 199 6.73 2.90 20.77
CA GLY A 199 8.15 2.61 21.01
C GLY A 199 8.56 1.23 20.49
N TYR A 200 7.70 0.22 20.63
CA TYR A 200 7.91 -1.08 20.01
C TYR A 200 7.90 -0.97 18.47
N TYR A 201 6.92 -0.27 17.89
CA TYR A 201 6.81 -0.05 16.45
C TYR A 201 8.09 0.58 15.87
N GLU A 202 8.64 1.63 16.51
CA GLU A 202 9.85 2.31 16.05
C GLU A 202 11.08 1.39 16.08
N VAL A 203 11.25 0.60 17.15
CA VAL A 203 12.39 -0.35 17.23
C VAL A 203 12.22 -1.50 16.24
N PHE A 204 11.01 -2.02 16.09
CA PHE A 204 10.70 -3.11 15.16
C PHE A 204 10.97 -2.69 13.71
N THR A 205 10.51 -1.50 13.31
CA THR A 205 10.68 -0.98 11.94
C THR A 205 12.10 -0.49 11.64
N SER A 206 12.89 -0.14 12.66
CA SER A 206 14.29 0.27 12.51
C SER A 206 15.29 -0.89 12.56
N ASN A 207 14.95 -2.03 13.18
CA ASN A 207 15.82 -3.20 13.19
C ASN A 207 15.81 -3.90 11.81
N ARG A 208 16.84 -3.62 11.00
CA ARG A 208 17.03 -4.23 9.68
C ARG A 208 17.95 -5.44 9.69
N GLU A 209 18.49 -5.87 10.82
CA GLU A 209 19.35 -7.07 10.86
C GLU A 209 18.50 -8.33 11.05
N ASP A 210 17.57 -8.31 12.00
CA ASP A 210 16.76 -9.50 12.34
C ASP A 210 15.42 -9.54 11.60
N LEU A 211 14.94 -8.39 11.10
CA LEU A 211 13.59 -8.24 10.54
C LEU A 211 13.60 -7.71 9.11
N ILE A 212 14.71 -7.84 8.37
CA ILE A 212 14.82 -7.30 7.02
C ILE A 212 13.74 -7.82 6.08
N ASP A 213 13.39 -9.10 6.20
CA ASP A 213 12.38 -9.73 5.35
C ASP A 213 10.99 -9.15 5.62
N ILE A 214 10.67 -8.85 6.88
CA ILE A 214 9.38 -8.24 7.28
C ILE A 214 9.37 -6.73 6.95
N ASN A 215 10.46 -6.03 7.22
CA ASN A 215 10.53 -4.57 7.00
C ASN A 215 10.72 -4.20 5.52
N SER A 216 11.14 -5.14 4.68
CA SER A 216 11.33 -4.93 3.23
C SER A 216 10.22 -5.53 2.36
N SER A 217 9.29 -6.30 2.94
CA SER A 217 8.19 -6.97 2.20
C SER A 217 7.02 -6.06 1.87
N GLY A 218 6.98 -4.82 2.40
CA GLY A 218 5.91 -3.88 2.14
C GLY A 218 4.59 -4.22 2.84
N TYR A 219 4.65 -4.99 3.94
CA TYR A 219 3.50 -5.23 4.79
C TYR A 219 3.08 -3.95 5.50
N ASP A 220 1.78 -3.84 5.79
CA ASP A 220 1.24 -2.74 6.58
C ASP A 220 1.47 -3.04 8.07
N LEU A 221 2.34 -2.25 8.71
CA LEU A 221 2.62 -2.33 10.14
C LEU A 221 1.93 -1.16 10.85
N VAL A 222 1.20 -1.43 11.92
CA VAL A 222 0.48 -0.41 12.69
C VAL A 222 0.46 -0.69 14.18
N VAL A 223 0.16 0.35 14.95
CA VAL A 223 -0.28 0.22 16.35
C VAL A 223 -1.80 0.41 16.42
N ILE A 224 -2.48 -0.43 17.18
CA ILE A 224 -3.94 -0.43 17.28
C ILE A 224 -4.43 -0.69 18.70
N SER A 225 -5.38 0.13 19.18
CA SER A 225 -6.01 -0.09 20.48
C SER A 225 -6.87 -1.35 20.45
N ASN A 226 -7.10 -1.97 21.60
CA ASN A 226 -7.97 -3.13 21.70
C ASN A 226 -9.39 -2.85 21.19
N GLU A 227 -9.94 -1.65 21.43
CA GLU A 227 -11.26 -1.25 20.95
C GLU A 227 -11.27 -1.03 19.43
N ASN A 228 -10.27 -0.33 18.87
CA ASN A 228 -10.16 -0.13 17.43
C ASN A 228 -9.92 -1.45 16.70
N TYR A 229 -9.21 -2.41 17.30
CA TYR A 229 -9.03 -3.75 16.72
C TYR A 229 -10.36 -4.50 16.60
N VAL A 230 -11.26 -4.37 17.59
CA VAL A 230 -12.61 -4.94 17.51
C VAL A 230 -13.43 -4.26 16.40
N THR A 231 -13.33 -2.93 16.27
CA THR A 231 -13.98 -2.18 15.18
C THR A 231 -13.45 -2.62 13.81
N LEU A 232 -12.12 -2.72 13.67
CA LEU A 232 -11.46 -3.17 12.44
C LEU A 232 -11.89 -4.59 12.07
N PHE A 233 -11.96 -5.50 13.04
CA PHE A 233 -12.40 -6.88 12.79
C PHE A 233 -13.85 -6.95 12.31
N LYS A 234 -14.73 -6.05 12.76
CA LYS A 234 -16.13 -6.00 12.33
C LYS A 234 -16.29 -5.37 10.95
N ASN A 235 -15.63 -4.24 10.72
CA ASN A 235 -15.81 -3.44 9.51
C ASN A 235 -14.91 -3.91 8.36
N LYS A 236 -13.82 -4.62 8.66
CA LYS A 236 -12.78 -5.10 7.72
C LYS A 236 -12.10 -3.98 6.93
N ASP A 237 -12.17 -2.77 7.48
CA ASP A 237 -11.63 -1.57 6.85
C ASP A 237 -10.17 -1.35 7.25
N ILE A 238 -9.28 -2.16 6.66
CA ILE A 238 -7.83 -2.05 6.90
C ILE A 238 -7.32 -0.70 6.38
N GLN A 239 -7.77 -0.28 5.19
CA GLN A 239 -7.30 0.94 4.54
C GLN A 239 -7.72 2.20 5.30
N GLY A 240 -8.97 2.28 5.77
CA GLY A 240 -9.41 3.38 6.62
C GLY A 240 -8.69 3.41 7.97
N TYR A 241 -8.32 2.26 8.53
CA TYR A 241 -7.47 2.22 9.72
C TYR A 241 -6.03 2.70 9.43
N MET A 242 -5.47 2.36 8.27
CA MET A 242 -4.14 2.85 7.86
C MET A 242 -4.14 4.37 7.74
N LYS A 243 -5.17 4.96 7.12
CA LYS A 243 -5.36 6.42 7.03
C LYS A 243 -5.43 7.03 8.43
N PHE A 244 -6.30 6.51 9.29
CA PHE A 244 -6.42 6.94 10.69
C PHE A 244 -5.11 6.82 11.47
N PHE A 245 -4.37 5.72 11.32
CA PHE A 245 -3.09 5.52 11.99
C PHE A 245 -2.04 6.53 11.52
N SER A 246 -1.93 6.76 10.22
CA SER A 246 -1.02 7.75 9.65
C SER A 246 -1.32 9.16 10.20
N GLU A 247 -2.58 9.56 10.17
CA GLU A 247 -3.01 10.90 10.62
C GLU A 247 -2.84 11.10 12.13
N GLN A 248 -3.17 10.09 12.95
CA GLN A 248 -3.26 10.27 14.40
C GLN A 248 -2.02 9.82 15.16
N TYR A 249 -1.20 8.91 14.62
CA TYR A 249 -0.02 8.35 15.28
C TYR A 249 1.29 8.74 14.60
N LEU A 250 1.30 8.98 13.28
CA LEU A 250 2.53 9.33 12.54
C LEU A 250 2.66 10.82 12.26
N SER A 251 1.56 11.54 11.99
CA SER A 251 1.58 12.99 11.72
C SER A 251 1.76 13.86 12.98
N ALA A 252 1.66 13.30 14.18
CA ALA A 252 1.81 14.04 15.44
C ALA A 252 3.29 14.26 15.88
N LYS A 253 4.24 14.23 14.93
CA LYS A 253 5.67 14.47 15.17
C LYS A 253 6.07 15.92 14.90
#